data_AF-A0A366LMZ4-F1
#
_entry.id   AF-A0A366LMZ4-F1
#
_cell.length_a   1.000
_cell.length_b   1.000
_cell.length_c   1.000
_cell.angle_alpha   90.00
_cell.angle_beta   90.00
_cell.angle_gamma   90.00
#
_symmetry.space_group_name_H-M   'P 1'
#
loop_
_entity.id
_entity.type
_entity.pdbx_description
1 polymer ?
#
loop_
_entity_poly.entity_id
_entity_poly.type
_entity_poly.pdbx_seq_one_letter_code
_entity_poly.pdbx_strand_id
1 'polypeptide(L)'
;MTDITLGSLLRNITRLAHEFENVQQAEPWAACGPRLRASVIRPLAKVADEPDGDAEIAATPPGDDGSPGALEARLWESAIDATTLRVQEGAGASAELREAVAALQELSLRLAAEDVAAERLARLRALHEGLDGGIEVAEDGPYLVTNVSSLHDWLGRPILAGPQVALCRCGASESKPFCDGGHEGTGFSGAKDPNRVPDHRESHPGVSLTVLDNRGTCAHSGFCTDRVPAVFRVGKEPFVAASGGRLDEIVGAVRDCPSGALSFALGGVEQRETVDSDREPAIEVSKDGPYRITGGVPLCGQGGRDAERNEGASLEHYSLCRCGHSQNKPFCSGMHWYAGFHDPVEDPSHEPTLFEWAGGLPALTRMTRLFYGKYVPEDPLIGPLFAAMHPDHPNRVAKWLGEVFGGPKAYSQEYGGYDRMIAQHLGKRLSEPQRARWVALMCQAAQQAGLPADAEFRAAFVAYLEWGSRIALENSQSGARPPEKMPVPRWWWVCNATPGARVSALAEKEPEEQVVTLPGAGEPVSFAAHIKPLFRAMDRNSMRFAFDLWSYEDVKTHSAEILKRLSNGSMPCDGGWSPEWLAVFRRWSETGKPQ
;
A
#
# COMPACT_ATOMS: atom_id res chain seq x y z
N MET A 1 -38.16 5.27 17.44
CA MET A 1 -36.72 5.05 17.59
C MET A 1 -36.50 4.82 19.06
N THR A 2 -36.05 3.63 19.44
CA THR A 2 -35.64 3.35 20.82
C THR A 2 -34.52 4.32 21.17
N ASP A 3 -34.61 5.01 22.33
CA ASP A 3 -33.50 5.82 22.82
C ASP A 3 -32.33 4.87 23.12
N ILE A 4 -31.31 4.90 22.27
CA ILE A 4 -30.07 4.14 22.46
C ILE A 4 -29.35 4.79 23.65
N THR A 5 -29.03 3.98 24.66
CA THR A 5 -28.26 4.39 25.83
C THR A 5 -26.97 3.56 25.94
N LEU A 6 -25.94 4.10 26.60
CA LEU A 6 -24.71 3.36 26.90
C LEU A 6 -24.98 2.00 27.56
N GLY A 7 -25.90 1.93 28.53
CA GLY A 7 -26.27 0.68 29.19
C GLY A 7 -26.92 -0.33 28.24
N SER A 8 -27.81 0.14 27.34
CA SER A 8 -28.42 -0.75 26.34
C SER A 8 -27.41 -1.31 25.34
N LEU A 9 -26.46 -0.47 24.90
CA LEU A 9 -25.36 -0.86 24.01
C LEU A 9 -24.43 -1.87 24.69
N LEU A 10 -24.03 -1.61 25.94
CA LEU A 10 -23.15 -2.49 26.72
C LEU A 10 -23.75 -3.89 26.87
N ARG A 11 -25.03 -4.00 27.23
CA ARG A 11 -25.73 -5.30 27.33
C ARG A 11 -25.75 -6.04 25.99
N ASN A 12 -26.04 -5.35 24.89
CA ASN A 12 -26.08 -5.95 23.56
C ASN A 12 -24.72 -6.52 23.14
N ILE A 13 -23.64 -5.76 23.39
CA ILE A 13 -22.28 -6.17 23.04
C ILE A 13 -21.78 -7.29 23.95
N THR A 14 -22.10 -7.28 25.24
CA THR A 14 -21.76 -8.36 26.17
C THR A 14 -22.36 -9.69 25.72
N ARG A 15 -23.62 -9.69 25.28
CA ARG A 15 -24.25 -10.87 24.68
C ARG A 15 -23.54 -11.30 23.39
N LEU A 16 -23.28 -10.35 22.49
CA LEU A 16 -22.62 -10.62 21.22
C LEU A 16 -21.22 -11.22 21.40
N ALA A 17 -20.45 -10.73 22.36
CA ALA A 17 -19.13 -11.27 22.70
C ALA A 17 -19.21 -12.73 23.16
N HIS A 18 -20.17 -13.06 24.04
CA HIS A 18 -20.40 -14.43 24.48
C HIS A 18 -20.79 -15.36 23.32
N GLU A 19 -21.63 -14.90 22.40
CA GLU A 19 -22.04 -15.68 21.24
C GLU A 19 -20.87 -15.93 20.28
N PHE A 20 -20.03 -14.92 20.01
CA PHE A 20 -18.80 -15.09 19.21
C PHE A 20 -17.84 -16.11 19.81
N GLU A 21 -17.69 -16.16 21.14
CA GLU A 21 -16.84 -17.13 21.83
C GLU A 21 -17.32 -18.58 21.68
N ASN A 22 -18.62 -18.76 21.44
CA ASN A 22 -19.23 -20.08 21.27
C ASN A 22 -19.24 -20.55 19.80
N VAL A 23 -18.76 -19.73 18.85
CA VAL A 23 -18.64 -20.11 17.44
C VAL A 23 -17.46 -21.07 17.26
N GLN A 24 -17.72 -22.32 16.88
CA GLN A 24 -16.68 -23.35 16.65
C GLN A 24 -15.88 -23.18 15.34
N GLN A 25 -15.87 -21.98 14.73
CA GLN A 25 -15.21 -21.73 13.45
C GLN A 25 -13.81 -21.12 13.62
N ALA A 26 -12.93 -21.37 12.65
CA ALA A 26 -11.59 -20.79 12.61
C ALA A 26 -11.61 -19.27 12.35
N GLU A 27 -10.43 -18.65 12.42
CA GLU A 27 -10.21 -17.23 12.06
C GLU A 27 -10.97 -16.81 10.79
N PRO A 28 -11.52 -15.58 10.75
CA PRO A 28 -11.27 -14.44 11.65
C PRO A 28 -12.19 -14.34 12.89
N TRP A 29 -13.13 -15.28 13.07
CA TRP A 29 -14.24 -15.14 14.03
C TRP A 29 -13.84 -15.42 15.48
N ALA A 30 -12.91 -16.35 15.70
CA ALA A 30 -12.48 -16.78 17.04
C ALA A 30 -11.90 -15.62 17.88
N ALA A 31 -11.20 -14.67 17.26
CA ALA A 31 -10.65 -13.50 17.94
C ALA A 31 -11.68 -12.43 18.32
N CYS A 32 -12.91 -12.47 17.77
CA CYS A 32 -13.88 -11.38 17.91
C CYS A 32 -14.42 -11.22 19.34
N GLY A 33 -14.77 -12.33 20.01
CA GLY A 33 -15.27 -12.29 21.38
C GLY A 33 -14.27 -11.67 22.37
N PRO A 34 -13.03 -12.18 22.46
CA PRO A 34 -11.97 -11.58 23.28
C PRO A 34 -11.72 -10.11 22.94
N ARG A 35 -11.73 -9.74 21.65
CA ARG A 35 -11.56 -8.36 21.20
C ARG A 35 -12.68 -7.43 21.68
N LEU A 36 -13.94 -7.87 21.59
CA LEU A 36 -15.08 -7.10 22.10
C LEU A 36 -14.98 -6.89 23.61
N ARG A 37 -14.53 -7.90 24.38
CA ARG A 37 -14.30 -7.75 25.83
C ARG A 37 -13.23 -6.71 26.13
N ALA A 38 -12.06 -6.82 25.52
CA ALA A 38 -10.90 -5.99 25.82
C ALA A 38 -11.08 -4.53 25.39
N SER A 39 -11.73 -4.29 24.25
CA SER A 39 -11.68 -2.99 23.57
C SER A 39 -13.02 -2.29 23.44
N VAL A 40 -14.11 -2.95 23.83
CA VAL A 40 -15.46 -2.37 23.76
C VAL A 40 -16.14 -2.44 25.11
N ILE A 41 -16.30 -3.63 25.68
CA ILE A 41 -16.99 -3.83 26.97
C ILE A 41 -16.20 -3.17 28.10
N ARG A 42 -14.90 -3.45 28.22
CA ARG A 42 -14.02 -2.85 29.25
C ARG A 42 -14.11 -1.32 29.28
N PRO A 43 -13.84 -0.57 28.19
CA PRO A 43 -13.92 0.89 28.23
C PRO A 43 -15.35 1.38 28.49
N LEU A 44 -16.38 0.81 27.85
CA LEU A 44 -17.76 1.25 28.08
C LEU A 44 -18.22 1.04 29.52
N ALA A 45 -17.80 -0.04 30.18
CA ALA A 45 -18.12 -0.30 31.58
C ALA A 45 -17.55 0.76 32.54
N LYS A 46 -16.47 1.48 32.17
CA LYS A 46 -15.91 2.57 32.98
C LYS A 46 -16.78 3.84 32.98
N VAL A 47 -17.64 4.00 31.96
CA VAL A 47 -18.45 5.21 31.74
C VAL A 47 -19.95 4.96 31.80
N ALA A 48 -20.37 3.69 31.83
CA ALA A 48 -21.76 3.32 32.08
C ALA A 48 -22.06 3.37 33.58
N ASP A 49 -23.09 4.13 33.98
CA ASP A 49 -23.64 4.16 35.35
C ASP A 49 -24.45 2.86 35.67
N GLU A 50 -23.87 1.68 35.46
CA GLU A 50 -24.48 0.40 35.87
C GLU A 50 -23.48 -0.42 36.71
N PRO A 51 -23.88 -0.95 37.89
CA PRO A 51 -22.99 -1.76 38.72
C PRO A 51 -22.63 -3.06 37.99
N ASP A 52 -21.37 -3.49 38.14
CA ASP A 52 -20.87 -4.83 37.79
C ASP A 52 -21.88 -5.88 38.25
N GLY A 53 -22.70 -6.33 37.31
CA GLY A 53 -23.76 -7.29 37.55
C GLY A 53 -23.76 -8.20 36.37
N ASP A 54 -23.55 -9.48 36.64
CA ASP A 54 -23.79 -10.57 35.69
C ASP A 54 -25.15 -10.33 35.03
N ALA A 55 -25.15 -9.65 33.88
CA ALA A 55 -26.34 -9.45 33.10
C ALA A 55 -26.78 -10.86 32.74
N GLU A 56 -27.92 -11.30 33.29
CA GLU A 56 -28.56 -12.54 32.87
C GLU A 56 -28.47 -12.59 31.36
N ILE A 57 -27.74 -13.57 30.82
CA ILE A 57 -27.58 -13.76 29.38
C ILE A 57 -28.97 -14.13 28.87
N ALA A 58 -29.74 -13.11 28.51
CA ALA A 58 -31.08 -13.29 27.98
C ALA A 58 -30.97 -14.13 26.71
N ALA A 59 -31.94 -15.04 26.53
CA ALA A 59 -31.97 -15.97 25.41
C ALA A 59 -31.73 -15.27 24.06
N THR A 60 -31.02 -15.97 23.17
CA THR A 60 -30.79 -15.56 21.78
C THR A 60 -32.09 -15.03 21.16
N PRO A 61 -32.08 -13.87 20.48
CA PRO A 61 -33.29 -13.31 19.89
C PRO A 61 -34.04 -14.34 19.04
N PRO A 62 -35.38 -14.44 19.13
CA PRO A 62 -36.13 -15.40 18.33
C PRO A 62 -35.95 -15.10 16.84
N GLY A 63 -35.39 -16.05 16.07
CA GLY A 63 -35.11 -15.93 14.64
C GLY A 63 -33.64 -15.81 14.27
N ASP A 64 -32.74 -15.72 15.25
CA ASP A 64 -31.29 -15.76 15.05
C ASP A 64 -30.81 -17.22 15.04
N ASP A 65 -30.17 -17.64 13.93
CA ASP A 65 -29.65 -18.99 13.77
C ASP A 65 -28.23 -19.17 14.33
N GLY A 66 -27.66 -18.11 14.93
CA GLY A 66 -26.30 -18.09 15.46
C GLY A 66 -25.23 -18.23 14.37
N SER A 67 -25.60 -18.03 13.10
CA SER A 67 -24.64 -18.08 12.00
C SER A 67 -23.67 -16.90 12.06
N PRO A 68 -22.44 -17.05 11.52
CA PRO A 68 -21.48 -15.95 11.44
C PRO A 68 -22.05 -14.70 10.77
N GLY A 69 -22.88 -14.86 9.72
CA GLY A 69 -23.52 -13.74 9.04
C GLY A 69 -24.54 -13.00 9.91
N ALA A 70 -25.30 -13.71 10.75
CA ALA A 70 -26.22 -13.10 11.72
C ALA A 70 -25.46 -12.32 12.80
N LEU A 71 -24.37 -12.89 13.33
CA LEU A 71 -23.50 -12.23 14.30
C LEU A 71 -22.80 -11.00 13.72
N GLU A 72 -22.34 -11.09 12.46
CA GLU A 72 -21.74 -9.96 11.74
C GLU A 72 -22.74 -8.82 11.52
N ALA A 73 -23.99 -9.14 11.16
CA ALA A 73 -25.04 -8.14 10.99
C ALA A 73 -25.34 -7.40 12.31
N ARG A 74 -25.41 -8.13 13.43
CA ARG A 74 -25.62 -7.55 14.77
C ARG A 74 -24.41 -6.76 15.28
N LEU A 75 -23.20 -7.18 14.92
CA LEU A 75 -21.97 -6.41 15.16
C LEU A 75 -22.04 -5.06 14.43
N TRP A 76 -22.46 -5.08 13.16
CA TRP A 76 -22.64 -3.87 12.38
C TRP A 76 -23.70 -2.93 12.97
N GLU A 77 -24.85 -3.46 13.40
CA GLU A 77 -25.88 -2.67 14.11
C GLU A 77 -25.30 -2.03 15.38
N SER A 78 -24.54 -2.79 16.17
CA SER A 78 -23.87 -2.27 17.37
C SER A 78 -22.85 -1.18 17.04
N ALA A 79 -22.14 -1.29 15.92
CA ALA A 79 -21.22 -0.26 15.45
C ALA A 79 -21.95 1.04 15.05
N ILE A 80 -23.14 0.93 14.43
CA ILE A 80 -23.98 2.08 14.09
C ILE A 80 -24.54 2.76 15.35
N ASP A 81 -25.03 1.97 16.31
CA ASP A 81 -25.57 2.49 17.58
C ASP A 81 -24.49 3.23 18.37
N ALA A 82 -23.31 2.62 18.53
CA ALA A 82 -22.17 3.23 19.20
C ALA A 82 -21.68 4.50 18.48
N THR A 83 -21.62 4.47 17.14
CA THR A 83 -21.25 5.64 16.33
C THR A 83 -22.26 6.77 16.49
N THR A 84 -23.55 6.45 16.58
CA THR A 84 -24.62 7.44 16.79
C THR A 84 -24.49 8.11 18.15
N LEU A 85 -24.24 7.35 19.21
CA LEU A 85 -23.95 7.90 20.55
C LEU A 85 -22.74 8.82 20.54
N ARG A 86 -21.63 8.38 19.92
CA ARG A 86 -20.41 9.18 19.77
C ARG A 86 -20.63 10.50 19.06
N VAL A 87 -21.45 10.51 18.00
CA VAL A 87 -21.79 11.72 17.26
C VAL A 87 -22.68 12.65 18.10
N GLN A 88 -23.64 12.11 18.84
CA GLN A 88 -24.51 12.87 19.75
C GLN A 88 -23.72 13.59 20.85
N GLU A 89 -22.69 12.94 21.40
CA GLU A 89 -21.82 13.52 22.43
C GLU A 89 -20.80 14.53 21.87
N GLY A 90 -20.57 14.53 20.54
CA GLY A 90 -19.71 15.51 19.87
C GLY A 90 -18.29 15.55 20.44
N ALA A 91 -17.72 16.75 20.63
CA ALA A 91 -16.39 16.90 21.22
C ALA A 91 -16.32 16.46 22.70
N GLY A 92 -17.46 16.34 23.38
CA GLY A 92 -17.55 15.93 24.79
C GLY A 92 -17.48 14.43 25.01
N ALA A 93 -17.50 13.62 23.94
CA ALA A 93 -17.45 12.17 24.04
C ALA A 93 -16.20 11.68 24.77
N SER A 94 -16.37 10.74 25.71
CA SER A 94 -15.27 10.17 26.50
C SER A 94 -14.26 9.42 25.63
N ALA A 95 -13.03 9.29 26.13
CA ALA A 95 -11.99 8.50 25.47
C ALA A 95 -12.40 7.02 25.37
N GLU A 96 -13.09 6.53 26.39
CA GLU A 96 -13.63 5.17 26.47
C GLU A 96 -14.68 4.89 25.39
N LEU A 97 -15.63 5.80 25.17
CA LEU A 97 -16.62 5.65 24.11
C LEU A 97 -15.95 5.69 22.73
N ARG A 98 -14.98 6.59 22.53
CA ARG A 98 -14.21 6.69 21.27
C ARG A 98 -13.42 5.41 20.99
N GLU A 99 -12.79 4.81 22.00
CA GLU A 99 -12.07 3.54 21.88
C GLU A 99 -13.03 2.41 21.48
N ALA A 100 -14.17 2.30 22.17
CA ALA A 100 -15.19 1.30 21.90
C ALA A 100 -15.75 1.41 20.47
N VAL A 101 -16.06 2.63 20.03
CA VAL A 101 -16.54 2.89 18.66
C VAL A 101 -15.49 2.53 17.62
N ALA A 102 -14.23 2.89 17.85
CA ALA A 102 -13.15 2.54 16.94
C ALA A 102 -13.01 1.02 16.76
N ALA A 103 -13.06 0.25 17.86
CA ALA A 103 -12.97 -1.20 17.81
C ALA A 103 -14.18 -1.82 17.09
N LEU A 104 -15.40 -1.33 17.34
CA LEU A 104 -16.60 -1.81 16.64
C LEU A 104 -16.57 -1.51 15.14
N GLN A 105 -16.10 -0.33 14.74
CA GLN A 105 -15.95 0.04 13.33
C GLN A 105 -14.89 -0.83 12.64
N GLU A 106 -13.72 -1.01 13.26
CA GLU A 106 -12.65 -1.86 12.72
C GLU A 106 -13.13 -3.30 12.52
N LEU A 107 -13.70 -3.92 13.55
CA LEU A 107 -14.24 -5.28 13.46
C LEU A 107 -15.31 -5.42 12.38
N SER A 108 -16.23 -4.45 12.29
CA SER A 108 -17.33 -4.47 11.31
C SER A 108 -16.84 -4.31 9.87
N LEU A 109 -15.73 -3.61 9.64
CA LEU A 109 -15.14 -3.46 8.32
C LEU A 109 -14.28 -4.67 7.95
N ARG A 110 -13.51 -5.19 8.90
CA ARG A 110 -12.58 -6.32 8.70
C ARG A 110 -13.29 -7.63 8.39
N LEU A 111 -14.45 -7.87 9.01
CA LEU A 111 -15.20 -9.12 8.84
C LEU A 111 -16.11 -9.12 7.59
N ALA A 112 -16.34 -7.96 6.99
CA ALA A 112 -17.23 -7.84 5.84
C ALA A 112 -16.54 -8.25 4.52
N ALA A 113 -17.34 -8.67 3.54
CA ALA A 113 -16.88 -8.74 2.15
C ALA A 113 -16.48 -7.35 1.63
N GLU A 114 -15.58 -7.28 0.64
CA GLU A 114 -14.97 -6.02 0.17
C GLU A 114 -16.00 -4.96 -0.28
N ASP A 115 -17.04 -5.38 -1.00
CA ASP A 115 -18.15 -4.52 -1.45
C ASP A 115 -18.97 -4.00 -0.28
N VAL A 116 -19.32 -4.88 0.66
CA VAL A 116 -20.05 -4.53 1.88
C VAL A 116 -19.22 -3.60 2.78
N ALA A 117 -17.92 -3.83 2.90
CA ALA A 117 -17.00 -2.98 3.66
C ALA A 117 -16.96 -1.55 3.10
N ALA A 118 -16.95 -1.40 1.78
CA ALA A 118 -16.98 -0.10 1.12
C ALA A 118 -18.29 0.67 1.42
N GLU A 119 -19.44 -0.01 1.38
CA GLU A 119 -20.74 0.57 1.74
C GLU A 119 -20.81 0.97 3.22
N ARG A 120 -20.36 0.08 4.12
CA ARG A 120 -20.28 0.34 5.57
C ARG A 120 -19.39 1.55 5.86
N LEU A 121 -18.21 1.62 5.23
CA LEU A 121 -17.29 2.75 5.38
C LEU A 121 -17.93 4.07 4.93
N ALA A 122 -18.60 4.08 3.78
CA ALA A 122 -19.32 5.26 3.29
C ALA A 122 -20.40 5.70 4.29
N ARG A 123 -21.14 4.75 4.87
CA ARG A 123 -22.17 5.03 5.88
C ARG A 123 -21.59 5.61 7.16
N LEU A 124 -20.50 5.04 7.68
CA LEU A 124 -19.82 5.54 8.88
C LEU A 124 -19.29 6.97 8.67
N ARG A 125 -18.68 7.24 7.51
CA ARG A 125 -18.20 8.59 7.15
C ARG A 125 -19.32 9.62 7.12
N ALA A 126 -20.47 9.26 6.54
CA ALA A 126 -21.64 10.14 6.52
C ALA A 126 -22.16 10.46 7.93
N LEU A 127 -22.10 9.53 8.88
CA LEU A 127 -22.48 9.80 10.27
C LEU A 127 -21.51 10.76 10.97
N HIS A 128 -20.23 10.72 10.61
CA HIS A 128 -19.18 11.51 11.24
C HIS A 128 -18.88 12.84 10.54
N GLU A 129 -19.56 13.19 9.45
CA GLU A 129 -19.28 14.39 8.64
C GLU A 129 -19.23 15.70 9.46
N GLY A 130 -20.00 15.79 10.55
CA GLY A 130 -20.05 16.97 11.43
C GLY A 130 -18.98 17.04 12.53
N LEU A 131 -18.06 16.07 12.63
CA LEU A 131 -16.98 16.10 13.62
C LEU A 131 -15.66 16.60 13.04
N ASP A 132 -14.92 17.39 13.81
CA ASP A 132 -13.59 17.84 13.43
C ASP A 132 -12.58 16.68 13.37
N GLY A 133 -11.63 16.80 12.44
CA GLY A 133 -10.54 15.85 12.29
C GLY A 133 -9.41 16.11 13.29
N GLY A 134 -8.83 15.04 13.86
CA GLY A 134 -7.73 15.17 14.81
C GLY A 134 -7.34 13.86 15.49
N ILE A 135 -6.32 13.97 16.34
CA ILE A 135 -5.80 12.87 17.15
C ILE A 135 -5.85 13.28 18.62
N GLU A 136 -6.55 12.49 19.43
CA GLU A 136 -6.51 12.60 20.89
C GLU A 136 -5.62 11.52 21.50
N VAL A 137 -4.78 11.89 22.47
CA VAL A 137 -3.97 10.95 23.26
C VAL A 137 -4.77 10.50 24.48
N ALA A 138 -5.27 9.27 24.46
CA ALA A 138 -5.92 8.69 25.64
C ALA A 138 -4.88 8.42 26.75
N GLU A 139 -5.24 8.72 28.00
CA GLU A 139 -4.41 8.45 29.18
C GLU A 139 -4.10 6.96 29.26
N ASP A 140 -2.80 6.62 29.31
CA ASP A 140 -2.28 5.25 29.32
C ASP A 140 -2.94 4.29 28.31
N GLY A 141 -3.49 4.85 27.23
CA GLY A 141 -4.28 4.15 26.21
C GLY A 141 -3.86 4.49 24.79
N PRO A 142 -4.71 4.19 23.79
CA PRO A 142 -4.40 4.40 22.37
C PRO A 142 -4.38 5.86 21.94
N TYR A 143 -3.98 6.11 20.68
CA TYR A 143 -4.35 7.35 20.00
C TYR A 143 -5.73 7.20 19.39
N LEU A 144 -6.63 8.13 19.69
CA LEU A 144 -8.00 8.17 19.20
C LEU A 144 -8.07 9.16 18.05
N VAL A 145 -8.12 8.63 16.83
CA VAL A 145 -8.16 9.41 15.58
C VAL A 145 -9.61 9.58 15.15
N THR A 146 -10.00 10.81 14.82
CA THR A 146 -11.30 11.13 14.24
C THR A 146 -11.08 11.81 12.89
N ASN A 147 -11.81 11.37 11.84
CA ASN A 147 -11.91 12.02 10.52
C ASN A 147 -10.59 12.39 9.83
N VAL A 148 -9.51 11.63 10.06
CA VAL A 148 -8.30 11.77 9.25
C VAL A 148 -8.45 10.96 7.98
N SER A 149 -8.41 11.65 6.83
CA SER A 149 -8.82 11.13 5.51
C SER A 149 -7.89 10.06 4.94
N SER A 150 -6.61 10.06 5.35
CA SER A 150 -5.59 9.16 4.83
C SER A 150 -4.84 8.44 5.95
N LEU A 151 -5.01 7.11 6.00
CA LEU A 151 -4.22 6.19 6.83
C LEU A 151 -3.58 5.16 5.88
N HIS A 152 -2.27 5.04 5.90
CA HIS A 152 -1.54 4.13 5.03
C HIS A 152 -0.36 3.47 5.73
N ASP A 153 0.04 2.31 5.23
CA ASP A 153 1.23 1.60 5.71
C ASP A 153 2.53 2.21 5.17
N TRP A 154 3.67 1.66 5.61
CA TRP A 154 5.01 2.09 5.18
C TRP A 154 5.30 1.86 3.69
N LEU A 155 4.46 1.09 2.99
CA LEU A 155 4.52 0.87 1.56
C LEU A 155 3.70 1.90 0.77
N GLY A 156 2.92 2.72 1.46
CA GLY A 156 1.96 3.65 0.87
C GLY A 156 0.64 2.99 0.47
N ARG A 157 0.32 1.80 0.99
CA ARG A 157 -0.96 1.12 0.78
C ARG A 157 -2.00 1.70 1.75
N PRO A 158 -3.21 2.04 1.30
CA PRO A 158 -4.29 2.46 2.18
C PRO A 158 -4.63 1.35 3.19
N ILE A 159 -4.83 1.73 4.45
CA ILE A 159 -5.34 0.83 5.49
C ILE A 159 -6.85 1.07 5.61
N LEU A 160 -7.64 0.00 5.48
CA LEU A 160 -9.09 0.07 5.65
C LEU A 160 -9.41 0.41 7.11
N ALA A 161 -9.95 1.61 7.34
CA ALA A 161 -10.31 2.07 8.67
C ALA A 161 -11.56 2.97 8.62
N GLY A 162 -12.37 2.88 9.67
CA GLY A 162 -13.50 3.79 9.87
C GLY A 162 -13.07 5.22 10.19
N PRO A 163 -14.02 6.18 10.19
CA PRO A 163 -13.78 7.56 10.60
C PRO A 163 -13.36 7.73 12.07
N GLN A 164 -13.62 6.76 12.95
CA GLN A 164 -13.08 6.73 14.32
C GLN A 164 -12.11 5.55 14.43
N VAL A 165 -10.86 5.81 14.80
CA VAL A 165 -9.80 4.79 14.87
C VAL A 165 -9.09 4.86 16.21
N ALA A 166 -8.73 3.71 16.77
CA ALA A 166 -7.87 3.59 17.94
C ALA A 166 -6.56 2.96 17.48
N LEU A 167 -5.47 3.74 17.48
CA LEU A 167 -4.14 3.30 17.08
C LEU A 167 -3.33 2.88 18.31
N CYS A 168 -2.64 1.74 18.21
CA CYS A 168 -1.84 1.21 19.31
C CYS A 168 -0.67 2.14 19.68
N ARG A 169 -0.60 2.51 20.95
CA ARG A 169 0.50 3.34 21.50
C ARG A 169 1.48 2.55 22.36
N CYS A 170 1.02 1.45 22.96
CA CYS A 170 1.78 0.65 23.92
C CYS A 170 2.76 -0.33 23.28
N GLY A 171 2.64 -0.63 21.99
CA GLY A 171 3.47 -1.62 21.29
C GLY A 171 3.09 -3.09 21.56
N ALA A 172 2.12 -3.37 22.43
CA ALA A 172 1.73 -4.74 22.80
C ALA A 172 0.59 -5.34 21.97
N SER A 173 -0.13 -4.54 21.17
CA SER A 173 -1.25 -5.04 20.39
C SER A 173 -0.84 -6.11 19.37
N GLU A 174 -1.62 -7.17 19.23
CA GLU A 174 -1.50 -8.19 18.18
C GLU A 174 -2.20 -7.74 16.89
N SER A 175 -3.18 -6.82 16.99
CA SER A 175 -3.93 -6.25 15.86
C SER A 175 -3.33 -4.95 15.30
N LYS A 176 -2.02 -4.73 15.45
CA LYS A 176 -1.35 -3.50 14.98
C LYS A 176 -1.64 -3.26 13.49
N PRO A 177 -1.86 -1.99 13.08
CA PRO A 177 -1.65 -0.76 13.84
C PRO A 177 -2.78 -0.37 14.80
N PHE A 178 -3.89 -1.13 14.84
CA PHE A 178 -5.02 -0.85 15.70
C PHE A 178 -4.74 -1.24 17.15
N CYS A 179 -5.46 -0.64 18.08
CA CYS A 179 -5.43 -1.01 19.50
C CYS A 179 -6.43 -2.12 19.78
N ASP A 180 -5.98 -3.22 20.40
CA ASP A 180 -6.79 -4.35 20.88
C ASP A 180 -7.07 -4.36 22.37
N GLY A 181 -6.83 -3.24 23.06
CA GLY A 181 -6.96 -3.15 24.51
C GLY A 181 -5.81 -3.82 25.28
N GLY A 182 -4.84 -4.45 24.60
CA GLY A 182 -3.69 -5.09 25.25
C GLY A 182 -2.76 -4.15 26.01
N HIS A 183 -2.98 -2.84 25.95
CA HIS A 183 -2.30 -1.90 26.85
C HIS A 183 -2.69 -2.11 28.33
N GLU A 184 -3.92 -2.57 28.59
CA GLU A 184 -4.38 -2.94 29.92
C GLU A 184 -3.61 -4.19 30.41
N GLY A 185 -2.95 -4.10 31.57
CA GLY A 185 -2.16 -5.20 32.13
C GLY A 185 -0.68 -5.25 31.71
N THR A 186 -0.23 -4.40 30.79
CA THR A 186 1.20 -4.30 30.41
C THR A 186 2.02 -3.34 31.28
N GLY A 187 1.34 -2.55 32.13
CA GLY A 187 1.98 -1.46 32.87
C GLY A 187 2.38 -0.28 31.99
N PHE A 188 1.81 -0.18 30.79
CA PHE A 188 2.06 0.93 29.87
C PHE A 188 1.70 2.27 30.52
N SER A 189 2.64 3.21 30.47
CA SER A 189 2.42 4.60 30.87
C SER A 189 2.71 5.55 29.72
N GLY A 190 1.81 6.51 29.55
CA GLY A 190 1.91 7.61 28.61
C GLY A 190 2.79 8.77 29.07
N ALA A 191 3.33 8.72 30.29
CA ALA A 191 4.15 9.79 30.84
C ALA A 191 5.48 9.99 30.08
N LYS A 192 5.97 11.23 30.06
CA LYS A 192 7.31 11.59 29.59
C LYS A 192 8.36 11.06 30.58
N ASP A 193 9.45 10.51 30.07
CA ASP A 193 10.57 10.07 30.89
C ASP A 193 11.33 11.30 31.44
N PRO A 194 11.70 11.32 32.74
CA PRO A 194 12.54 12.37 33.31
C PRO A 194 13.92 12.50 32.64
N ASN A 195 14.45 11.42 32.07
CA ASN A 195 15.75 11.36 31.39
C ASN A 195 15.65 11.64 29.89
N ARG A 196 14.50 12.08 29.38
CA ARG A 196 14.37 12.46 27.97
C ARG A 196 15.37 13.56 27.62
N VAL A 197 15.73 13.64 26.34
CA VAL A 197 16.48 14.80 25.82
C VAL A 197 15.67 16.07 26.12
N PRO A 198 16.24 17.04 26.85
CA PRO A 198 15.53 18.26 27.21
C PRO A 198 15.07 19.05 25.99
N ASP A 199 14.03 19.84 26.18
CA ASP A 199 13.65 20.85 25.21
C ASP A 199 14.74 21.92 25.15
N HIS A 200 15.50 21.94 24.05
CA HIS A 200 16.56 22.89 23.83
C HIS A 200 16.74 23.10 22.33
N ARG A 201 16.42 24.31 21.88
CA ARG A 201 16.54 24.69 20.49
C ARG A 201 17.89 25.34 20.23
N GLU A 202 18.67 24.71 19.36
CA GLU A 202 19.99 25.18 18.94
C GLU A 202 19.93 25.86 17.58
N SER A 203 20.80 26.87 17.41
CA SER A 203 21.00 27.57 16.14
C SER A 203 22.41 27.33 15.62
N HIS A 204 22.51 26.89 14.37
CA HIS A 204 23.78 26.57 13.71
C HIS A 204 23.96 27.48 12.49
N PRO A 205 24.67 28.63 12.64
CA PRO A 205 24.88 29.56 11.54
C PRO A 205 25.73 28.94 10.43
N GLY A 206 25.32 29.16 9.18
CA GLY A 206 26.08 28.82 7.99
C GLY A 206 26.20 30.01 7.03
N VAL A 207 26.93 29.83 5.93
CA VAL A 207 27.14 30.88 4.93
C VAL A 207 25.83 31.29 4.24
N SER A 208 24.98 30.31 3.88
CA SER A 208 23.76 30.57 3.10
C SER A 208 22.49 30.62 3.95
N LEU A 209 22.47 29.96 5.10
CA LEU A 209 21.33 29.82 6.01
C LEU A 209 21.79 29.48 7.42
N THR A 210 20.90 29.62 8.40
CA THR A 210 21.07 29.05 9.75
C THR A 210 20.17 27.82 9.89
N VAL A 211 20.72 26.68 10.29
CA VAL A 211 19.92 25.49 10.65
C VAL A 211 19.47 25.63 12.10
N LEU A 212 18.19 25.37 12.36
CA LEU A 212 17.60 25.35 13.69
C LEU A 212 17.27 23.90 14.03
N ASP A 213 17.78 23.39 15.16
CA ASP A 213 17.62 21.99 15.57
C ASP A 213 17.12 21.92 17.01
N ASN A 214 16.13 21.08 17.29
CA ASN A 214 15.72 20.75 18.65
C ASN A 214 15.80 19.23 18.83
N ARG A 215 16.89 18.77 19.44
CA ARG A 215 17.12 17.34 19.67
C ARG A 215 16.11 16.70 20.62
N GLY A 216 15.46 17.47 21.48
CA GLY A 216 14.34 17.01 22.31
C GLY A 216 13.14 16.55 21.48
N THR A 217 12.96 17.10 20.27
CA THR A 217 11.89 16.75 19.33
C THR A 217 12.30 15.62 18.37
N CYS A 218 13.60 15.30 18.27
CA CYS A 218 14.11 14.41 17.24
C CYS A 218 13.65 12.95 17.44
N ALA A 219 13.04 12.37 16.39
CA ALA A 219 12.68 10.95 16.38
C ALA A 219 13.83 10.01 15.96
N HIS A 220 15.03 10.55 15.73
CA HIS A 220 16.22 9.81 15.29
C HIS A 220 16.00 8.96 14.03
N SER A 221 15.27 9.49 13.04
CA SER A 221 14.89 8.75 11.83
C SER A 221 16.02 8.54 10.81
N GLY A 222 17.15 9.24 10.93
CA GLY A 222 18.27 9.17 9.99
C GLY A 222 18.10 9.96 8.69
N PHE A 223 16.91 10.51 8.40
CA PHE A 223 16.63 11.19 7.12
C PHE A 223 17.60 12.33 6.79
N CYS A 224 17.97 13.14 7.79
CA CYS A 224 18.89 14.25 7.58
C CYS A 224 20.34 13.78 7.39
N THR A 225 20.78 12.79 8.18
CA THR A 225 22.14 12.24 8.15
C THR A 225 22.41 11.43 6.90
N ASP A 226 21.41 10.68 6.42
CA ASP A 226 21.53 9.85 5.23
C ASP A 226 21.50 10.71 3.95
N ARG A 227 20.71 11.79 3.97
CA ARG A 227 20.54 12.66 2.80
C ARG A 227 21.69 13.65 2.62
N VAL A 228 22.16 14.30 3.70
CA VAL A 228 23.19 15.34 3.62
C VAL A 228 24.24 15.15 4.74
N PRO A 229 25.03 14.06 4.70
CA PRO A 229 25.99 13.71 5.76
C PRO A 229 27.13 14.73 5.93
N ALA A 230 27.35 15.60 4.94
CA ALA A 230 28.30 16.71 5.05
C ALA A 230 27.80 17.82 6.00
N VAL A 231 26.47 17.92 6.20
CA VAL A 231 25.82 18.91 7.06
C VAL A 231 25.41 18.28 8.39
N PHE A 232 24.78 17.10 8.38
CA PHE A 232 24.34 16.40 9.59
C PHE A 232 25.27 15.22 9.89
N ARG A 233 26.16 15.37 10.86
CA ARG A 233 27.37 14.56 11.00
C ARG A 233 27.27 13.61 12.19
N VAL A 234 26.87 12.37 11.93
CA VAL A 234 26.85 11.31 12.95
C VAL A 234 28.23 11.14 13.59
N GLY A 235 28.31 11.21 14.92
CA GLY A 235 29.53 10.99 15.68
C GLY A 235 30.58 12.11 15.59
N LYS A 236 30.22 13.31 15.09
CA LYS A 236 31.14 14.46 15.02
C LYS A 236 30.53 15.69 15.68
N GLU A 237 31.39 16.53 16.25
CA GLU A 237 31.00 17.83 16.81
C GLU A 237 31.56 19.00 15.98
N PRO A 238 30.78 20.07 15.73
CA PRO A 238 29.32 20.15 15.95
C PRO A 238 28.55 19.11 15.12
N PHE A 239 27.46 18.55 15.65
CA PHE A 239 26.58 17.65 14.89
C PHE A 239 26.12 18.30 13.57
N VAL A 240 25.73 19.58 13.61
CA VAL A 240 25.30 20.36 12.44
C VAL A 240 26.42 21.27 11.94
N ALA A 241 26.83 21.08 10.68
CA ALA A 241 27.72 21.96 9.93
C ALA A 241 26.93 22.62 8.79
N ALA A 242 26.20 23.69 9.08
CA ALA A 242 25.26 24.34 8.15
C ALA A 242 25.87 24.87 6.83
N SER A 243 27.20 24.99 6.74
CA SER A 243 27.91 25.35 5.50
C SER A 243 28.41 24.15 4.69
N GLY A 244 28.11 22.93 5.12
CA GLY A 244 28.65 21.69 4.53
C GLY A 244 27.95 21.21 3.25
N GLY A 245 26.88 21.88 2.81
CA GLY A 245 26.08 21.46 1.66
C GLY A 245 25.45 22.65 0.92
N ARG A 246 24.86 22.40 -0.24
CA ARG A 246 24.11 23.42 -0.97
C ARG A 246 22.82 23.78 -0.24
N LEU A 247 22.37 25.03 -0.42
CA LEU A 247 21.14 25.57 0.17
C LEU A 247 19.92 24.66 -0.09
N ASP A 248 19.71 24.25 -1.35
CA ASP A 248 18.58 23.42 -1.76
C ASP A 248 18.61 22.02 -1.13
N GLU A 249 19.80 21.42 -1.00
CA GLU A 249 19.97 20.11 -0.35
C GLU A 249 19.65 20.19 1.15
N ILE A 250 20.09 21.25 1.83
CA ILE A 250 19.82 21.47 3.25
C ILE A 250 18.33 21.72 3.48
N VAL A 251 17.71 22.61 2.70
CA VAL A 251 16.27 22.89 2.80
C VAL A 251 15.47 21.61 2.58
N GLY A 252 15.84 20.78 1.59
CA GLY A 252 15.22 19.48 1.37
C GLY A 252 15.34 18.55 2.57
N ALA A 253 16.52 18.45 3.19
CA ALA A 253 16.73 17.62 4.37
C ALA A 253 15.93 18.10 5.60
N VAL A 254 15.81 19.42 5.79
CA VAL A 254 15.01 20.03 6.86
C VAL A 254 13.53 19.72 6.66
N ARG A 255 12.99 19.92 5.44
CA ARG A 255 11.58 19.65 5.09
C ARG A 255 11.18 18.19 5.22
N ASP A 256 12.14 17.29 5.03
CA ASP A 256 11.94 15.84 5.12
C ASP A 256 12.18 15.29 6.54
N CYS A 257 12.42 16.15 7.55
CA CYS A 257 12.54 15.74 8.95
C CYS A 257 11.18 15.25 9.48
N PRO A 258 10.96 13.94 9.70
CA PRO A 258 9.61 13.44 10.00
C PRO A 258 9.09 13.83 11.39
N SER A 259 9.97 14.23 12.31
CA SER A 259 9.57 14.70 13.63
C SER A 259 9.34 16.21 13.69
N GLY A 260 9.67 16.95 12.63
CA GLY A 260 9.63 18.42 12.64
C GLY A 260 10.63 19.05 13.61
N ALA A 261 11.72 18.34 13.94
CA ALA A 261 12.77 18.81 14.84
C ALA A 261 13.70 19.85 14.20
N LEU A 262 13.75 19.88 12.86
CA LEU A 262 14.59 20.78 12.10
C LEU A 262 13.77 21.93 11.51
N SER A 263 14.38 23.10 11.43
CA SER A 263 13.92 24.26 10.68
C SER A 263 15.13 25.05 10.14
N PHE A 264 14.90 26.15 9.43
CA PHE A 264 15.98 27.03 9.00
C PHE A 264 15.58 28.50 9.03
N ALA A 265 16.58 29.37 9.13
CA ALA A 265 16.43 30.81 9.07
C ALA A 265 17.22 31.40 7.91
N LEU A 266 16.66 32.43 7.28
CA LEU A 266 17.33 33.28 6.29
C LEU A 266 17.34 34.71 6.83
N GLY A 267 18.51 35.34 6.88
CA GLY A 267 18.65 36.69 7.46
C GLY A 267 18.17 36.80 8.91
N GLY A 268 18.26 35.70 9.68
CA GLY A 268 17.78 35.65 11.07
C GLY A 268 16.27 35.41 11.23
N VAL A 269 15.51 35.34 10.14
CA VAL A 269 14.07 35.06 10.17
C VAL A 269 13.82 33.60 9.84
N GLU A 270 13.18 32.89 10.76
CA GLU A 270 12.77 31.50 10.56
C GLU A 270 11.79 31.37 9.40
N GLN A 271 12.04 30.41 8.51
CA GLN A 271 11.25 30.16 7.31
C GLN A 271 10.23 29.03 7.55
N ARG A 272 9.46 29.12 8.63
CA ARG A 272 8.53 28.06 9.06
C ARG A 272 7.52 27.68 7.97
N GLU A 273 6.93 28.68 7.33
CA GLU A 273 5.98 28.48 6.21
C GLU A 273 6.60 27.80 4.97
N THR A 274 7.93 27.82 4.85
CA THR A 274 8.64 27.09 3.79
C THR A 274 9.01 25.67 4.21
N VAL A 275 9.24 25.45 5.50
CA VAL A 275 9.55 24.14 6.08
C VAL A 275 8.29 23.27 6.11
N ASP A 276 7.25 23.80 6.73
CA ASP A 276 5.94 23.18 6.84
C ASP A 276 5.32 23.18 5.44
N SER A 277 5.09 21.99 4.91
CA SER A 277 4.69 21.81 3.52
C SER A 277 3.17 21.71 3.43
N ASP A 278 2.57 22.21 2.35
CA ASP A 278 1.16 21.98 2.07
C ASP A 278 0.96 20.51 1.65
N ARG A 279 0.70 19.66 2.65
CA ARG A 279 0.47 18.21 2.52
C ARG A 279 -0.97 17.93 2.92
N GLU A 280 -1.55 16.92 2.30
CA GLU A 280 -2.84 16.40 2.75
C GLU A 280 -2.71 15.82 4.18
N PRO A 281 -3.73 16.02 5.04
CA PRO A 281 -3.79 15.38 6.35
C PRO A 281 -3.66 13.86 6.24
N ALA A 282 -2.61 13.29 6.83
CA ALA A 282 -2.34 11.86 6.71
C ALA A 282 -1.62 11.28 7.92
N ILE A 283 -1.80 9.97 8.12
CA ILE A 283 -1.08 9.13 9.07
C ILE A 283 -0.40 8.00 8.31
N GLU A 284 0.93 7.99 8.32
CA GLU A 284 1.76 6.88 7.83
C GLU A 284 2.13 5.97 9.00
N VAL A 285 1.87 4.67 8.89
CA VAL A 285 2.40 3.65 9.80
C VAL A 285 3.77 3.24 9.31
N SER A 286 4.84 3.82 9.88
CA SER A 286 6.20 3.45 9.46
C SER A 286 6.59 2.05 9.98
N LYS A 287 7.30 1.29 9.14
CA LYS A 287 7.74 -0.08 9.45
C LYS A 287 8.55 -0.10 10.73
N ASP A 288 8.15 -0.95 11.68
CA ASP A 288 8.87 -1.15 12.95
C ASP A 288 9.11 0.16 13.71
N GLY A 289 8.28 1.18 13.47
CA GLY A 289 8.58 2.56 13.80
C GLY A 289 7.37 3.38 14.23
N PRO A 290 7.50 4.71 14.34
CA PRO A 290 6.43 5.60 14.76
C PRO A 290 5.29 5.72 13.74
N TYR A 291 4.18 6.31 14.17
CA TYR A 291 3.25 6.93 13.23
C TYR A 291 3.82 8.27 12.78
N ARG A 292 3.82 8.58 11.49
CA ARG A 292 4.20 9.89 10.96
C ARG A 292 2.96 10.63 10.52
N ILE A 293 2.79 11.81 11.09
CA ILE A 293 1.64 12.67 10.84
C ILE A 293 2.10 13.79 9.92
N THR A 294 1.28 14.12 8.92
CA THR A 294 1.49 15.24 8.00
C THR A 294 0.20 16.00 7.75
N GLY A 295 0.30 17.19 7.18
CA GLY A 295 -0.85 17.98 6.74
C GLY A 295 -1.61 18.67 7.88
N GLY A 296 -0.93 18.94 9.00
CA GLY A 296 -1.47 19.77 10.06
C GLY A 296 -2.60 19.13 10.86
N VAL A 297 -2.64 17.79 10.95
CA VAL A 297 -3.61 17.08 11.79
C VAL A 297 -3.44 17.55 13.25
N PRO A 298 -4.49 18.06 13.92
CA PRO A 298 -4.40 18.48 15.31
C PRO A 298 -4.06 17.33 16.26
N LEU A 299 -3.28 17.62 17.31
CA LEU A 299 -2.97 16.70 18.39
C LEU A 299 -3.37 17.29 19.73
N CYS A 300 -4.34 16.67 20.40
CA CYS A 300 -4.79 17.04 21.73
C CYS A 300 -4.49 15.93 22.75
N GLY A 301 -4.25 16.34 24.00
CA GLY A 301 -4.30 15.45 25.15
C GLY A 301 -5.74 15.24 25.63
N GLN A 302 -5.89 14.41 26.66
CA GLN A 302 -7.17 14.11 27.28
C GLN A 302 -7.91 15.40 27.71
N GLY A 303 -9.20 15.49 27.35
CA GLY A 303 -10.04 16.67 27.60
C GLY A 303 -9.89 17.80 26.58
N GLY A 304 -9.30 17.52 25.42
CA GLY A 304 -9.30 18.43 24.26
C GLY A 304 -8.29 19.58 24.32
N ARG A 305 -7.34 19.56 25.26
CA ARG A 305 -6.25 20.55 25.33
C ARG A 305 -5.15 20.19 24.34
N ASP A 306 -4.56 21.19 23.69
CA ASP A 306 -3.43 20.97 22.79
C ASP A 306 -2.28 20.24 23.49
N ALA A 307 -1.68 19.27 22.80
CA ALA A 307 -0.54 18.55 23.33
C ALA A 307 0.67 19.48 23.51
N GLU A 308 1.33 19.39 24.67
CA GLU A 308 2.55 20.15 24.95
C GLU A 308 3.67 19.74 23.99
N ARG A 309 4.21 20.73 23.27
CA ARG A 309 5.28 20.57 22.27
C ARG A 309 6.52 21.36 22.70
N ASN A 310 7.67 20.84 22.30
CA ASN A 310 8.96 21.49 22.48
C ASN A 310 9.09 22.74 21.58
N GLU A 311 10.00 23.64 21.93
CA GLU A 311 10.25 24.87 21.18
C GLU A 311 10.57 24.60 19.70
N GLY A 312 9.84 25.26 18.81
CA GLY A 312 10.07 25.16 17.36
C GLY A 312 9.63 23.83 16.73
N ALA A 313 8.89 22.98 17.44
CA ALA A 313 8.27 21.79 16.84
C ALA A 313 7.26 22.19 15.75
N SER A 314 7.27 21.46 14.63
CA SER A 314 6.27 21.67 13.58
C SER A 314 4.87 21.30 14.05
N LEU A 315 3.87 22.07 13.58
CA LEU A 315 2.46 21.72 13.70
C LEU A 315 1.95 20.98 12.46
N GLU A 316 2.64 21.11 11.32
CA GLU A 316 2.27 20.43 10.07
C GLU A 316 2.62 18.94 10.09
N HIS A 317 3.81 18.59 10.58
CA HIS A 317 4.24 17.19 10.63
C HIS A 317 4.96 16.84 11.93
N TYR A 318 4.72 15.63 12.44
CA TYR A 318 5.34 15.13 13.66
C TYR A 318 5.30 13.60 13.72
N SER A 319 6.08 13.00 14.62
CA SER A 319 6.17 11.54 14.77
C SER A 319 5.64 11.10 16.14
N LEU A 320 4.65 10.21 16.17
CA LEU A 320 4.07 9.65 17.39
C LEU A 320 4.64 8.27 17.72
N CYS A 321 4.93 8.03 19.00
CA CYS A 321 5.45 6.75 19.47
C CYS A 321 4.40 5.64 19.33
N ARG A 322 4.82 4.51 18.76
CA ARG A 322 4.00 3.30 18.58
C ARG A 322 4.48 2.10 19.41
N CYS A 323 5.72 2.15 19.88
CA CYS A 323 6.38 1.03 20.55
C CYS A 323 6.21 0.99 22.07
N GLY A 324 5.53 1.97 22.70
CA GLY A 324 5.42 2.08 24.15
C GLY A 324 6.69 2.53 24.91
N HIS A 325 7.87 2.53 24.28
CA HIS A 325 9.16 2.77 24.96
C HIS A 325 9.77 4.16 24.73
N SER A 326 9.09 5.09 24.05
CA SER A 326 9.67 6.43 23.87
C SER A 326 9.86 7.16 25.19
N GLN A 327 10.96 7.92 25.29
CA GLN A 327 11.22 8.81 26.42
C GLN A 327 10.44 10.13 26.32
N ASN A 328 9.99 10.54 25.13
CA ASN A 328 9.30 11.82 24.90
C ASN A 328 7.83 11.64 24.50
N LYS A 329 7.13 10.66 25.10
CA LYS A 329 5.72 10.39 24.77
C LYS A 329 4.86 11.67 24.87
N PRO A 330 3.87 11.85 23.98
CA PRO A 330 3.45 10.93 22.92
C PRO A 330 4.36 10.91 21.68
N PHE A 331 5.35 11.79 21.60
CA PHE A 331 6.26 11.87 20.46
C PHE A 331 7.26 10.72 20.47
N CYS A 332 7.74 10.35 19.29
CA CYS A 332 8.78 9.34 19.15
C CYS A 332 10.16 9.94 19.44
N SER A 333 10.95 9.25 20.26
CA SER A 333 12.34 9.60 20.60
C SER A 333 13.36 8.63 19.98
N GLY A 334 12.96 7.80 19.01
CA GLY A 334 13.83 6.78 18.40
C GLY A 334 14.02 5.50 19.22
N MET A 335 13.49 5.41 20.44
CA MET A 335 13.67 4.24 21.32
C MET A 335 13.18 2.89 20.76
N HIS A 336 12.35 2.90 19.72
CA HIS A 336 11.88 1.67 19.06
C HIS A 336 13.04 0.81 18.51
N TRP A 337 14.14 1.44 18.07
CA TRP A 337 15.36 0.73 17.66
C TRP A 337 16.00 -0.04 18.82
N TYR A 338 16.17 0.63 19.96
CA TYR A 338 16.80 0.02 21.15
C TYR A 338 15.89 -0.98 21.85
N ALA A 339 14.57 -0.79 21.74
CA ALA A 339 13.56 -1.72 22.25
C ALA A 339 13.36 -2.95 21.35
N GLY A 340 13.94 -2.98 20.14
CA GLY A 340 13.72 -4.06 19.17
C GLY A 340 12.24 -4.18 18.79
N PHE A 341 11.55 -3.05 18.63
CA PHE A 341 10.14 -3.05 18.27
C PHE A 341 9.96 -3.53 16.82
N HIS A 342 9.07 -4.49 16.62
CA HIS A 342 8.73 -5.01 15.30
C HIS A 342 7.22 -5.10 15.11
N ASP A 343 6.79 -4.86 13.88
CA ASP A 343 5.44 -5.17 13.43
C ASP A 343 5.20 -6.69 13.41
N PRO A 344 3.94 -7.14 13.58
CA PRO A 344 3.60 -8.54 13.37
C PRO A 344 3.96 -8.94 11.93
N VAL A 345 4.60 -10.11 11.79
CA VAL A 345 4.87 -10.70 10.47
C VAL A 345 3.60 -11.41 10.02
N GLU A 346 2.94 -10.90 8.97
CA GLU A 346 1.67 -11.46 8.46
C GLU A 346 1.80 -12.92 8.00
N ASP A 347 2.93 -13.27 7.36
CA ASP A 347 3.25 -14.63 6.94
C ASP A 347 4.79 -14.82 6.90
N PRO A 348 5.37 -15.69 7.75
CA PRO A 348 6.80 -15.98 7.74
C PRO A 348 7.34 -16.55 6.42
N SER A 349 6.47 -17.07 5.56
CA SER A 349 6.80 -17.61 4.25
C SER A 349 6.59 -16.63 3.09
N HIS A 350 6.12 -15.41 3.37
CA HIS A 350 5.90 -14.37 2.36
C HIS A 350 7.22 -13.94 1.70
N GLU A 351 7.34 -14.22 0.40
CA GLU A 351 8.42 -13.67 -0.41
C GLU A 351 8.04 -12.23 -0.83
N PRO A 352 8.80 -11.21 -0.41
CA PRO A 352 8.43 -9.83 -0.67
C PRO A 352 8.45 -9.54 -2.16
N THR A 353 7.49 -8.77 -2.66
CA THR A 353 7.53 -8.22 -4.02
C THR A 353 8.71 -7.26 -4.20
N LEU A 354 9.11 -6.96 -5.45
CA LEU A 354 10.11 -5.91 -5.71
C LEU A 354 9.64 -4.54 -5.18
N PHE A 355 8.33 -4.27 -5.19
CA PHE A 355 7.74 -3.07 -4.62
C PHE A 355 7.96 -3.00 -3.11
N GLU A 356 7.68 -4.09 -2.40
CA GLU A 356 7.87 -4.21 -0.95
C GLU A 356 9.34 -4.06 -0.57
N TRP A 357 10.21 -4.75 -1.30
CA TRP A 357 11.64 -4.69 -1.06
C TRP A 357 12.22 -3.31 -1.33
N ALA A 358 11.77 -2.64 -2.38
CA ALA A 358 12.20 -1.27 -2.71
C ALA A 358 11.86 -0.24 -1.62
N GLY A 359 10.95 -0.55 -0.69
CA GLY A 359 10.42 0.40 0.28
C GLY A 359 9.12 1.08 -0.18
N GLY A 360 8.37 0.43 -1.08
CA GLY A 360 7.05 0.85 -1.53
C GLY A 360 7.02 2.14 -2.36
N LEU A 361 5.82 2.72 -2.45
CA LEU A 361 5.56 3.93 -3.23
C LEU A 361 6.36 5.15 -2.73
N PRO A 362 6.54 5.36 -1.41
CA PRO A 362 7.37 6.46 -0.92
C PRO A 362 8.81 6.40 -1.44
N ALA A 363 9.44 5.22 -1.45
CA ALA A 363 10.81 5.07 -1.93
C ALA A 363 10.93 5.33 -3.44
N LEU A 364 10.01 4.76 -4.23
CA LEU A 364 9.96 4.99 -5.67
C LEU A 364 9.68 6.47 -6.00
N THR A 365 8.84 7.15 -5.22
CA THR A 365 8.53 8.57 -5.38
C THR A 365 9.73 9.45 -5.06
N ARG A 366 10.49 9.15 -3.99
CA ARG A 366 11.75 9.86 -3.72
C ARG A 366 12.74 9.71 -4.88
N MET A 367 12.88 8.49 -5.40
CA MET A 367 13.75 8.20 -6.54
C MET A 367 13.33 9.00 -7.79
N THR A 368 12.07 8.95 -8.19
CA THR A 368 11.63 9.65 -9.40
C THR A 368 11.68 11.17 -9.24
N ARG A 369 11.44 11.72 -8.04
CA ARG A 369 11.63 13.15 -7.76
C ARG A 369 13.09 13.56 -7.88
N LEU A 370 14.03 12.77 -7.36
CA LEU A 370 15.47 13.01 -7.55
C LEU A 370 15.85 12.93 -9.03
N PHE A 371 15.35 11.92 -9.73
CA PHE A 371 15.62 11.74 -11.16
C PHE A 371 15.15 12.95 -11.98
N TYR A 372 13.88 13.32 -11.90
CA TYR A 372 13.30 14.38 -12.71
C TYR A 372 13.59 15.80 -12.19
N GLY A 373 13.86 15.97 -10.89
CA GLY A 373 14.12 17.27 -10.28
C GLY A 373 15.60 17.69 -10.29
N LYS A 374 16.52 16.72 -10.28
CA LYS A 374 17.98 16.97 -10.25
C LYS A 374 18.67 16.47 -11.52
N TYR A 375 18.60 15.17 -11.79
CA TYR A 375 19.42 14.55 -12.84
C TYR A 375 18.98 14.91 -14.26
N VAL A 376 17.68 14.90 -14.55
CA VAL A 376 17.15 15.21 -15.88
C VAL A 376 17.40 16.67 -16.29
N PRO A 377 17.11 17.70 -15.47
CA PRO A 377 17.33 19.09 -15.87
C PRO A 377 18.81 19.44 -16.10
N GLU A 378 19.72 18.79 -15.37
CA GLU A 378 21.17 18.99 -15.50
C GLU A 378 21.78 18.23 -16.70
N ASP A 379 21.04 17.30 -17.32
CA ASP A 379 21.56 16.48 -18.41
C ASP A 379 21.26 17.09 -19.80
N PRO A 380 22.28 17.37 -20.62
CA PRO A 380 22.09 18.02 -21.92
C PRO A 380 21.43 17.12 -22.97
N LEU A 381 21.48 15.80 -22.80
CA LEU A 381 20.97 14.85 -23.81
C LEU A 381 19.48 14.54 -23.61
N ILE A 382 19.06 14.35 -22.36
CA ILE A 382 17.67 14.00 -22.03
C ILE A 382 16.87 15.16 -21.45
N GLY A 383 17.50 16.17 -20.85
CA GLY A 383 16.81 17.35 -20.30
C GLY A 383 15.81 18.00 -21.26
N PRO A 384 16.18 18.25 -22.54
CA PRO A 384 15.24 18.81 -23.53
C PRO A 384 13.98 17.98 -23.75
N LEU A 385 14.02 16.66 -23.56
CA LEU A 385 12.85 15.77 -23.72
C LEU A 385 11.77 16.04 -22.67
N PHE A 386 12.17 16.55 -21.50
CA PHE A 386 11.31 16.76 -20.33
C PHE A 386 11.10 18.23 -19.99
N ALA A 387 11.56 19.17 -20.82
CA ALA A 387 11.47 20.61 -20.54
C ALA A 387 10.02 21.11 -20.33
N ALA A 388 9.03 20.47 -20.98
CA ALA A 388 7.60 20.77 -20.83
C ALA A 388 6.84 19.71 -20.01
N MET A 389 7.55 18.93 -19.20
CA MET A 389 6.97 17.89 -18.37
C MET A 389 6.05 18.47 -17.29
N HIS A 390 4.90 17.84 -17.08
CA HIS A 390 3.98 18.23 -16.00
C HIS A 390 4.62 18.00 -14.61
N PRO A 391 4.43 18.90 -13.62
CA PRO A 391 5.04 18.76 -12.28
C PRO A 391 4.75 17.43 -11.57
N ASP A 392 3.56 16.86 -11.80
CA ASP A 392 3.13 15.56 -11.26
C ASP A 392 3.79 14.33 -11.91
N HIS A 393 4.57 14.49 -12.99
CA HIS A 393 5.17 13.36 -13.70
C HIS A 393 6.01 12.41 -12.82
N PRO A 394 6.81 12.87 -11.83
CA PRO A 394 7.54 11.96 -10.94
C PRO A 394 6.61 11.01 -10.16
N ASN A 395 5.47 11.50 -9.67
CA ASN A 395 4.51 10.67 -8.93
C ASN A 395 3.87 9.64 -9.86
N ARG A 396 3.54 10.03 -11.10
CA ARG A 396 2.98 9.12 -12.13
C ARG A 396 3.94 7.98 -12.43
N VAL A 397 5.22 8.28 -12.65
CA VAL A 397 6.24 7.26 -12.92
C VAL A 397 6.46 6.36 -11.70
N ALA A 398 6.43 6.90 -10.48
CA ALA A 398 6.54 6.10 -9.27
C ALA A 398 5.36 5.11 -9.11
N LYS A 399 4.12 5.56 -9.37
CA LYS A 399 2.93 4.69 -9.37
C LYS A 399 3.00 3.62 -10.47
N TRP A 400 3.49 3.97 -11.66
CA TRP A 400 3.73 3.00 -12.74
C TRP A 400 4.72 1.92 -12.30
N LEU A 401 5.89 2.32 -11.80
CA LEU A 401 6.89 1.38 -11.29
C LEU A 401 6.35 0.54 -10.13
N GLY A 402 5.57 1.16 -9.25
CA GLY A 402 4.96 0.50 -8.10
C GLY A 402 4.03 -0.63 -8.53
N GLU A 403 3.10 -0.35 -9.45
CA GLU A 403 2.19 -1.35 -9.99
C GLU A 403 2.95 -2.48 -10.70
N VAL A 404 3.96 -2.13 -11.51
CA VAL A 404 4.76 -3.13 -12.22
C VAL A 404 5.54 -4.06 -11.28
N PHE A 405 6.05 -3.53 -10.17
CA PHE A 405 6.83 -4.27 -9.19
C PHE A 405 5.98 -5.05 -8.17
N GLY A 406 4.68 -5.18 -8.42
CA GLY A 406 3.75 -5.95 -7.58
C GLY A 406 3.09 -5.14 -6.47
N GLY A 407 3.15 -3.81 -6.54
CA GLY A 407 2.40 -2.90 -5.68
C GLY A 407 0.95 -2.67 -6.13
N PRO A 408 0.24 -1.72 -5.49
CA PRO A 408 -1.16 -1.40 -5.82
C PRO A 408 -1.35 -0.95 -7.27
N LYS A 409 -2.56 -1.16 -7.82
CA LYS A 409 -2.96 -0.74 -9.17
C LYS A 409 -3.24 0.77 -9.32
N ALA A 410 -2.51 1.59 -8.56
CA ALA A 410 -2.75 3.03 -8.44
C ALA A 410 -2.59 3.75 -9.79
N TYR A 411 -1.61 3.33 -10.61
CA TYR A 411 -1.43 3.96 -11.92
C TYR A 411 -2.59 3.64 -12.86
N SER A 412 -3.01 2.39 -12.91
CA SER A 412 -4.14 1.95 -13.73
C SER A 412 -5.43 2.64 -13.32
N GLN A 413 -5.71 2.70 -12.02
CA GLN A 413 -6.93 3.32 -11.48
C GLN A 413 -7.00 4.82 -11.76
N GLU A 414 -5.89 5.54 -11.61
CA GLU A 414 -5.89 7.00 -11.72
C GLU A 414 -5.59 7.54 -13.13
N TYR A 415 -4.77 6.83 -13.91
CA TYR A 415 -4.25 7.33 -15.17
C TYR A 415 -4.62 6.48 -16.38
N GLY A 416 -5.28 5.33 -16.20
CA GLY A 416 -5.78 4.50 -17.31
C GLY A 416 -4.78 3.45 -17.83
N GLY A 417 -3.75 3.11 -17.06
CA GLY A 417 -2.94 1.91 -17.28
C GLY A 417 -2.05 1.95 -18.52
N TYR A 418 -1.77 0.78 -19.09
CA TYR A 418 -0.77 0.61 -20.15
C TYR A 418 -1.00 1.50 -21.38
N ASP A 419 -2.25 1.61 -21.84
CA ASP A 419 -2.60 2.38 -23.04
C ASP A 419 -2.24 3.86 -22.86
N ARG A 420 -2.48 4.42 -21.67
CA ARG A 420 -2.05 5.79 -21.34
C ARG A 420 -0.54 5.93 -21.40
N MET A 421 0.20 4.99 -20.79
CA MET A 421 1.66 5.04 -20.73
C MET A 421 2.27 5.05 -22.13
N ILE A 422 1.84 4.16 -23.01
CA ILE A 422 2.35 4.10 -24.39
C ILE A 422 1.99 5.36 -25.17
N ALA A 423 0.77 5.89 -25.02
CA ALA A 423 0.36 7.13 -25.70
C ALA A 423 1.28 8.32 -25.38
N GLN A 424 1.93 8.35 -24.19
CA GLN A 424 2.89 9.41 -23.85
C GLN A 424 4.23 9.30 -24.59
N HIS A 425 4.54 8.12 -25.16
CA HIS A 425 5.80 7.84 -25.83
C HIS A 425 5.71 7.92 -27.36
N LEU A 426 4.50 7.81 -27.93
CA LEU A 426 4.27 7.81 -29.38
C LEU A 426 4.82 9.09 -30.05
N GLY A 427 5.50 8.90 -31.19
CA GLY A 427 5.98 9.99 -32.04
C GLY A 427 7.12 10.83 -31.45
N LYS A 428 7.67 10.46 -30.29
CA LYS A 428 8.77 11.18 -29.63
C LYS A 428 10.13 11.00 -30.30
N ARG A 429 10.29 10.02 -31.20
CA ARG A 429 11.52 9.73 -31.95
C ARG A 429 12.74 9.66 -31.03
N LEU A 430 12.64 8.88 -29.97
CA LEU A 430 13.74 8.69 -29.02
C LEU A 430 14.91 8.01 -29.73
N SER A 431 16.13 8.32 -29.29
CA SER A 431 17.36 7.69 -29.79
C SER A 431 17.95 6.72 -28.75
N GLU A 432 18.75 5.75 -29.21
CA GLU A 432 19.45 4.82 -28.32
C GLU A 432 20.35 5.52 -27.28
N PRO A 433 21.13 6.57 -27.63
CA PRO A 433 21.89 7.32 -26.63
C PRO A 433 21.01 7.95 -25.55
N GLN A 434 19.85 8.52 -25.91
CA GLN A 434 18.90 9.08 -24.94
C GLN A 434 18.34 8.00 -24.01
N ARG A 435 17.96 6.84 -24.57
CA ARG A 435 17.45 5.69 -23.80
C ARG A 435 18.50 5.19 -22.80
N ALA A 436 19.72 4.91 -23.26
CA ALA A 436 20.80 4.43 -22.40
C ALA A 436 21.13 5.44 -21.29
N ARG A 437 21.12 6.73 -21.61
CA ARG A 437 21.35 7.80 -20.63
C ARG A 437 20.24 7.87 -19.58
N TRP A 438 18.98 7.73 -19.99
CA TRP A 438 17.84 7.66 -19.09
C TRP A 438 17.98 6.51 -18.08
N VAL A 439 18.33 5.30 -18.54
CA VAL A 439 18.54 4.13 -17.67
C VAL A 439 19.67 4.39 -16.67
N ALA A 440 20.81 4.91 -17.12
CA ALA A 440 21.95 5.18 -16.26
C ALA A 440 21.61 6.19 -15.14
N LEU A 441 20.91 7.27 -15.48
CA LEU A 441 20.51 8.30 -14.52
C LEU A 441 19.42 7.81 -13.56
N MET A 442 18.51 6.94 -13.99
CA MET A 442 17.55 6.27 -13.09
C MET A 442 18.26 5.40 -12.05
N CYS A 443 19.30 4.66 -12.45
CA CYS A 443 20.11 3.86 -11.51
C CYS A 443 20.85 4.75 -10.49
N GLN A 444 21.41 5.89 -10.93
CA GLN A 444 22.04 6.87 -10.02
C GLN A 444 21.02 7.46 -9.04
N ALA A 445 19.84 7.83 -9.53
CA ALA A 445 18.75 8.31 -8.69
C ALA A 445 18.30 7.25 -7.68
N ALA A 446 18.21 5.99 -8.08
CA ALA A 446 17.87 4.87 -7.18
C ALA A 446 18.91 4.70 -6.07
N GLN A 447 20.19 4.84 -6.38
CA GLN A 447 21.25 4.79 -5.37
C GLN A 447 21.14 5.97 -4.39
N GLN A 448 21.02 7.20 -4.89
CA GLN A 448 20.92 8.39 -4.03
C GLN A 448 19.63 8.42 -3.21
N ALA A 449 18.53 7.86 -3.73
CA ALA A 449 17.26 7.75 -3.02
C ALA A 449 17.27 6.72 -1.89
N GLY A 450 18.35 5.96 -1.73
CA GLY A 450 18.50 4.92 -0.72
C GLY A 450 17.69 3.66 -1.01
N LEU A 451 17.40 3.34 -2.28
CA LEU A 451 16.83 2.03 -2.61
C LEU A 451 17.83 0.91 -2.22
N PRO A 452 17.36 -0.32 -1.95
CA PRO A 452 18.23 -1.44 -1.56
C PRO A 452 19.41 -1.65 -2.51
N ALA A 453 20.59 -1.95 -1.97
CA ALA A 453 21.84 -2.08 -2.72
C ALA A 453 22.28 -3.54 -2.91
N ASP A 454 21.49 -4.51 -2.43
CA ASP A 454 21.75 -5.93 -2.65
C ASP A 454 21.72 -6.30 -4.14
N ALA A 455 22.50 -7.32 -4.50
CA ALA A 455 22.77 -7.66 -5.90
C ALA A 455 21.50 -8.14 -6.61
N GLU A 456 20.67 -8.89 -5.90
CA GLU A 456 19.42 -9.49 -6.36
C GLU A 456 18.42 -8.41 -6.76
N PHE A 457 18.13 -7.45 -5.88
CA PHE A 457 17.23 -6.34 -6.18
C PHE A 457 17.78 -5.47 -7.30
N ARG A 458 19.08 -5.13 -7.26
CA ARG A 458 19.69 -4.29 -8.29
C ARG A 458 19.66 -4.94 -9.66
N ALA A 459 19.90 -6.24 -9.75
CA ALA A 459 19.80 -6.97 -11.02
C ALA A 459 18.37 -6.92 -11.57
N ALA A 460 17.37 -7.24 -10.75
CA ALA A 460 15.97 -7.24 -11.18
C ALA A 460 15.48 -5.84 -11.59
N PHE A 461 15.84 -4.81 -10.82
CA PHE A 461 15.47 -3.42 -11.08
C PHE A 461 16.10 -2.89 -12.38
N VAL A 462 17.41 -3.08 -12.57
CA VAL A 462 18.11 -2.64 -13.78
C VAL A 462 17.60 -3.37 -15.03
N ALA A 463 17.36 -4.67 -14.92
CA ALA A 463 16.81 -5.46 -16.02
C ALA A 463 15.44 -4.93 -16.48
N TYR A 464 14.57 -4.55 -15.53
CA TYR A 464 13.30 -3.92 -15.88
C TYR A 464 13.49 -2.56 -16.56
N LEU A 465 14.34 -1.68 -16.04
CA LEU A 465 14.57 -0.36 -16.65
C LEU A 465 15.09 -0.51 -18.09
N GLU A 466 16.01 -1.44 -18.31
CA GLU A 466 16.52 -1.76 -19.64
C GLU A 466 15.40 -2.29 -20.55
N TRP A 467 14.63 -3.27 -20.09
CA TRP A 467 13.51 -3.84 -20.83
C TRP A 467 12.45 -2.77 -21.17
N GLY A 468 11.95 -2.04 -20.18
CA GLY A 468 10.91 -1.02 -20.35
C GLY A 468 11.35 0.15 -21.22
N SER A 469 12.61 0.60 -21.10
CA SER A 469 13.13 1.70 -21.93
C SER A 469 13.23 1.33 -23.41
N ARG A 470 13.44 0.06 -23.75
CA ARG A 470 13.40 -0.43 -25.14
C ARG A 470 11.98 -0.39 -25.73
N ILE A 471 10.97 -0.69 -24.91
CA ILE A 471 9.56 -0.55 -25.29
C ILE A 471 9.23 0.90 -25.62
N ALA A 472 9.68 1.83 -24.77
CA ALA A 472 9.50 3.26 -25.01
C ALA A 472 10.19 3.70 -26.30
N LEU A 473 11.43 3.23 -26.54
CA LEU A 473 12.18 3.52 -27.76
C LEU A 473 11.45 3.03 -29.01
N GLU A 474 11.02 1.76 -29.05
CA GLU A 474 10.29 1.16 -30.18
C GLU A 474 9.00 1.93 -30.49
N ASN A 475 8.19 2.21 -29.46
CA ASN A 475 6.91 2.90 -29.62
C ASN A 475 7.06 4.39 -29.95
N SER A 476 8.22 4.98 -29.68
CA SER A 476 8.47 6.37 -30.05
C SER A 476 8.73 6.61 -31.53
N GLN A 477 9.00 5.54 -32.30
CA GLN A 477 9.33 5.65 -33.71
C GLN A 477 8.13 6.07 -34.56
N SER A 478 8.42 6.65 -35.72
CA SER A 478 7.39 7.08 -36.67
C SER A 478 6.69 5.85 -37.26
N GLY A 479 5.36 5.79 -37.17
CA GLY A 479 4.57 4.68 -37.69
C GLY A 479 4.45 3.46 -36.76
N ALA A 480 4.93 3.55 -35.51
CA ALA A 480 4.74 2.49 -34.52
C ALA A 480 3.25 2.20 -34.27
N ARG A 481 2.90 0.91 -34.20
CA ARG A 481 1.53 0.42 -33.95
C ARG A 481 1.53 -0.51 -32.72
N PRO A 482 1.50 0.04 -31.50
CA PRO A 482 1.43 -0.78 -30.30
C PRO A 482 0.19 -1.69 -30.31
N PRO A 483 0.28 -2.92 -29.80
CA PRO A 483 -0.88 -3.77 -29.58
C PRO A 483 -1.89 -3.09 -28.65
N GLU A 484 -3.18 -3.18 -28.98
CA GLU A 484 -4.27 -2.60 -28.19
C GLU A 484 -4.56 -3.42 -26.93
N LYS A 485 -4.92 -2.76 -25.83
CA LYS A 485 -5.43 -3.38 -24.58
C LYS A 485 -4.45 -4.36 -23.91
N MET A 486 -3.16 -4.03 -23.91
CA MET A 486 -2.18 -4.80 -23.14
C MET A 486 -2.31 -4.51 -21.64
N PRO A 487 -2.19 -5.51 -20.75
CA PRO A 487 -2.15 -5.25 -19.31
C PRO A 487 -0.86 -4.53 -18.91
N VAL A 488 -0.89 -3.84 -17.76
CA VAL A 488 0.34 -3.34 -17.12
C VAL A 488 1.24 -4.55 -16.83
N PRO A 489 2.54 -4.51 -17.21
CA PRO A 489 3.41 -5.65 -17.04
C PRO A 489 3.64 -5.91 -15.55
N ARG A 490 3.71 -7.19 -15.17
CA ARG A 490 4.13 -7.59 -13.82
C ARG A 490 5.57 -8.08 -13.88
N TRP A 491 6.44 -7.48 -13.07
CA TRP A 491 7.87 -7.80 -13.01
C TRP A 491 8.21 -8.44 -11.66
N TRP A 492 8.98 -9.52 -11.69
CA TRP A 492 9.35 -10.30 -10.50
C TRP A 492 10.88 -10.39 -10.35
N TRP A 493 11.36 -10.96 -9.25
CA TRP A 493 12.79 -11.16 -8.95
C TRP A 493 13.56 -11.88 -10.04
N VAL A 494 12.88 -12.77 -10.78
CA VAL A 494 13.49 -13.54 -11.87
C VAL A 494 13.12 -12.92 -13.21
N CYS A 495 14.14 -12.63 -14.03
CA CYS A 495 14.01 -12.17 -15.41
C CYS A 495 13.45 -13.29 -16.32
N ASN A 496 12.19 -13.69 -16.15
CA ASN A 496 11.51 -14.71 -16.96
C ASN A 496 11.04 -14.17 -18.33
N ALA A 497 11.84 -13.33 -18.98
CA ALA A 497 11.60 -12.93 -20.35
C ALA A 497 12.16 -14.02 -21.30
N THR A 498 11.37 -15.05 -21.58
CA THR A 498 11.71 -16.04 -22.62
C THR A 498 11.82 -15.33 -23.98
N PRO A 499 12.87 -15.57 -24.80
CA PRO A 499 12.91 -15.07 -26.17
C PRO A 499 11.63 -15.48 -26.92
N GLY A 500 10.83 -14.50 -27.36
CA GLY A 500 9.54 -14.71 -28.02
C GLY A 500 8.28 -14.41 -27.19
N ALA A 501 8.40 -14.04 -25.91
CA ALA A 501 7.24 -13.64 -25.08
C ALA A 501 6.63 -12.26 -25.44
N ARG A 502 7.16 -11.59 -26.49
CA ARG A 502 6.69 -10.27 -26.95
C ARG A 502 6.61 -10.26 -28.48
N VAL A 503 5.49 -9.76 -29.00
CA VAL A 503 5.35 -9.33 -30.40
C VAL A 503 5.89 -7.90 -30.53
N SER A 504 6.85 -7.69 -31.43
CA SER A 504 7.45 -6.37 -31.65
C SER A 504 6.42 -5.40 -32.24
N ALA A 505 6.39 -4.15 -31.74
CA ALA A 505 5.55 -3.08 -32.31
C ALA A 505 6.02 -2.64 -33.70
N LEU A 506 7.19 -3.10 -34.13
CA LEU A 506 7.80 -2.91 -35.45
C LEU A 506 7.72 -4.19 -36.30
N ALA A 507 7.11 -5.27 -35.80
CA ALA A 507 6.95 -6.49 -36.58
C ALA A 507 6.08 -6.25 -37.81
N GLU A 508 6.48 -6.82 -38.94
CA GLU A 508 5.61 -6.90 -40.11
C GLU A 508 4.40 -7.79 -39.79
N LYS A 509 3.23 -7.47 -40.36
CA LYS A 509 2.00 -8.26 -40.21
C LYS A 509 2.32 -9.70 -40.64
N GLU A 510 2.09 -10.70 -39.77
CA GLU A 510 2.15 -12.09 -40.24
C GLU A 510 1.18 -12.27 -41.43
N PRO A 511 1.57 -13.06 -42.46
CA PRO A 511 0.73 -13.26 -43.64
C PRO A 511 -0.65 -13.79 -43.24
N GLU A 512 -1.69 -13.26 -43.88
CA GLU A 512 -3.10 -13.60 -43.63
C GLU A 512 -3.35 -15.12 -43.66
N GLU A 513 -4.28 -15.53 -42.79
CA GLU A 513 -4.79 -16.89 -42.51
C GLU A 513 -4.39 -17.98 -43.52
N GLN A 514 -3.72 -19.03 -43.03
CA GLN A 514 -3.57 -20.28 -43.78
C GLN A 514 -4.96 -20.79 -44.18
N VAL A 515 -5.26 -20.77 -45.49
CA VAL A 515 -6.47 -21.37 -46.06
C VAL A 515 -6.39 -22.88 -45.87
N VAL A 516 -7.00 -23.39 -44.81
CA VAL A 516 -7.08 -24.83 -44.56
C VAL A 516 -8.17 -25.43 -45.44
N THR A 517 -7.80 -26.37 -46.31
CA THR A 517 -8.78 -27.14 -47.12
C THR A 517 -9.27 -28.34 -46.29
N LEU A 518 -10.57 -28.38 -45.99
CA LEU A 518 -11.18 -29.47 -45.23
C LEU A 518 -11.57 -30.64 -46.16
N PRO A 519 -11.46 -31.90 -45.70
CA PRO A 519 -11.86 -33.06 -46.49
C PRO A 519 -13.39 -33.12 -46.65
N GLY A 520 -13.86 -33.60 -47.80
CA GLY A 520 -15.28 -33.84 -48.05
C GLY A 520 -15.89 -34.92 -47.14
N ALA A 521 -17.23 -34.96 -47.06
CA ALA A 521 -18.00 -35.82 -46.15
C ALA A 521 -17.74 -37.35 -46.26
N GLY A 522 -17.01 -37.80 -47.30
CA GLY A 522 -16.61 -39.19 -47.50
C GLY A 522 -15.10 -39.43 -47.70
N GLU A 523 -14.27 -38.38 -47.69
CA GLU A 523 -12.83 -38.49 -48.02
C GLU A 523 -11.97 -38.89 -46.82
N PRO A 524 -10.99 -39.81 -46.96
CA PRO A 524 -10.17 -40.25 -45.84
C PRO A 524 -9.40 -39.08 -45.21
N VAL A 525 -9.49 -38.94 -43.88
CA VAL A 525 -8.83 -37.88 -43.12
C VAL A 525 -7.49 -38.40 -42.62
N SER A 526 -6.37 -37.83 -43.07
CA SER A 526 -5.01 -38.11 -42.55
C SER A 526 -4.46 -36.98 -41.68
N PHE A 527 -3.50 -37.31 -40.81
CA PHE A 527 -2.87 -36.32 -39.94
C PHE A 527 -2.09 -35.28 -40.75
N ALA A 528 -1.25 -35.71 -41.69
CA ALA A 528 -0.40 -34.83 -42.48
C ALA A 528 -1.19 -33.81 -43.33
N ALA A 529 -2.29 -34.24 -43.97
CA ALA A 529 -3.03 -33.39 -44.90
C ALA A 529 -4.14 -32.57 -44.25
N HIS A 530 -4.73 -33.05 -43.14
CA HIS A 530 -5.97 -32.47 -42.63
C HIS A 530 -5.93 -32.10 -41.15
N ILE A 531 -5.06 -32.71 -40.33
CA ILE A 531 -5.00 -32.41 -38.88
C ILE A 531 -3.88 -31.45 -38.55
N LYS A 532 -2.67 -31.72 -39.05
CA LYS A 532 -1.51 -30.85 -38.83
C LYS A 532 -1.76 -29.39 -39.29
N PRO A 533 -2.41 -29.12 -40.44
CA PRO A 533 -2.69 -27.74 -40.86
C PRO A 533 -3.72 -27.00 -39.99
N LEU A 534 -4.53 -27.70 -39.19
CA LEU A 534 -5.48 -27.07 -38.26
C LEU A 534 -4.79 -26.47 -37.02
N PHE A 535 -3.56 -26.90 -36.71
CA PHE A 535 -2.78 -26.36 -35.60
C PHE A 535 -1.85 -25.24 -36.10
N ARG A 536 -2.09 -24.01 -35.63
CA ARG A 536 -1.27 -22.84 -35.97
C ARG A 536 0.10 -22.91 -35.30
N ALA A 537 1.06 -22.13 -35.79
CA ALA A 537 2.38 -22.02 -35.16
C ALA A 537 2.28 -21.57 -33.69
N MET A 538 1.37 -20.64 -33.39
CA MET A 538 1.08 -20.20 -32.02
C MET A 538 0.52 -21.33 -31.14
N ASP A 539 -0.39 -22.15 -31.65
CA ASP A 539 -0.97 -23.29 -30.92
C ASP A 539 0.12 -24.28 -30.53
N ARG A 540 0.97 -24.64 -31.51
CA ARG A 540 2.13 -25.50 -31.30
C ARG A 540 3.07 -24.93 -30.25
N ASN A 541 3.48 -23.67 -30.39
CA ASN A 541 4.41 -23.03 -29.47
C ASN A 541 3.85 -22.97 -28.04
N SER A 542 2.55 -22.73 -27.89
CA SER A 542 1.86 -22.69 -26.60
C SER A 542 1.81 -24.08 -25.94
N MET A 543 1.81 -25.16 -26.71
CA MET A 543 1.77 -26.54 -26.22
C MET A 543 3.13 -27.23 -26.11
N ARG A 544 4.21 -26.63 -26.66
CA ARG A 544 5.55 -27.24 -26.71
C ARG A 544 6.14 -27.62 -25.34
N PHE A 545 5.64 -27.06 -24.25
CA PHE A 545 6.05 -27.46 -22.89
C PHE A 545 5.50 -28.83 -22.48
N ALA A 546 4.42 -29.29 -23.13
CA ALA A 546 3.77 -30.58 -22.88
C ALA A 546 4.08 -31.59 -23.98
N PHE A 547 3.76 -31.28 -25.25
CA PHE A 547 4.03 -32.13 -26.42
C PHE A 547 3.88 -31.33 -27.74
N ASP A 548 4.34 -31.89 -28.86
CA ASP A 548 4.35 -31.20 -30.16
C ASP A 548 3.07 -31.46 -30.98
N LEU A 549 2.24 -30.43 -31.17
CA LEU A 549 1.01 -30.51 -31.99
C LEU A 549 1.25 -30.76 -33.49
N TRP A 550 2.50 -30.68 -33.97
CA TRP A 550 2.88 -31.07 -35.33
C TRP A 550 3.55 -32.45 -35.40
N SER A 551 3.68 -33.15 -34.26
CA SER A 551 4.10 -34.54 -34.18
C SER A 551 2.89 -35.47 -34.23
N TYR A 552 2.88 -36.38 -35.20
CA TYR A 552 1.81 -37.38 -35.34
C TYR A 552 1.69 -38.25 -34.08
N GLU A 553 2.83 -38.72 -33.53
CA GLU A 553 2.82 -39.61 -32.37
C GLU A 553 2.27 -38.93 -31.11
N ASP A 554 2.59 -37.65 -30.92
CA ASP A 554 2.10 -36.87 -29.78
C ASP A 554 0.60 -36.64 -29.90
N VAL A 555 0.12 -36.16 -31.05
CA VAL A 555 -1.30 -35.89 -31.28
C VAL A 555 -2.13 -37.17 -31.25
N LYS A 556 -1.59 -38.29 -31.74
CA LYS A 556 -2.23 -39.61 -31.68
C LYS A 556 -2.36 -40.12 -30.24
N THR A 557 -1.30 -39.96 -29.45
CA THR A 557 -1.24 -40.37 -28.03
C THR A 557 -2.23 -39.57 -27.18
N HIS A 558 -2.30 -38.26 -27.42
CA HIS A 558 -3.13 -37.34 -26.62
C HIS A 558 -4.49 -37.03 -27.25
N SER A 559 -4.90 -37.73 -28.32
CA SER A 559 -6.06 -37.36 -29.16
C SER A 559 -7.38 -37.22 -28.38
N ALA A 560 -7.60 -38.04 -27.35
CA ALA A 560 -8.82 -38.00 -26.55
C ALA A 560 -8.91 -36.74 -25.67
N GLU A 561 -7.80 -36.35 -25.05
CA GLU A 561 -7.71 -35.14 -24.22
C GLU A 561 -7.72 -33.88 -25.11
N ILE A 562 -7.04 -33.93 -26.26
CA ILE A 562 -7.08 -32.88 -27.27
C ILE A 562 -8.54 -32.67 -27.73
N LEU A 563 -9.24 -33.74 -28.13
CA LEU A 563 -10.63 -33.64 -28.58
C LEU A 563 -11.56 -33.08 -27.49
N LYS A 564 -11.34 -33.46 -26.22
CA LYS A 564 -12.10 -32.95 -25.07
C LYS A 564 -11.92 -31.43 -24.89
N ARG A 565 -10.67 -30.95 -24.96
CA ARG A 565 -10.33 -29.52 -24.82
C ARG A 565 -10.74 -28.69 -26.04
N LEU A 566 -10.66 -29.26 -27.24
CA LEU A 566 -11.19 -28.62 -28.44
C LEU A 566 -12.73 -28.51 -28.37
N SER A 567 -13.42 -29.56 -27.92
CA SER A 567 -14.89 -29.60 -27.87
C SER A 567 -15.51 -28.68 -26.80
N ASN A 568 -14.81 -28.41 -25.71
CA ASN A 568 -15.28 -27.49 -24.67
C ASN A 568 -14.77 -26.05 -24.86
N GLY A 569 -14.06 -25.78 -25.95
CA GLY A 569 -13.54 -24.46 -26.30
C GLY A 569 -12.39 -23.95 -25.42
N SER A 570 -11.82 -24.79 -24.55
CA SER A 570 -10.67 -24.42 -23.70
C SER A 570 -9.33 -24.42 -24.45
N MET A 571 -9.33 -24.88 -25.70
CA MET A 571 -8.18 -24.86 -26.59
C MET A 571 -8.65 -24.59 -28.03
N PRO A 572 -7.96 -23.71 -28.79
CA PRO A 572 -6.88 -22.79 -28.39
C PRO A 572 -7.25 -21.72 -27.35
N CYS A 573 -6.25 -21.14 -26.68
CA CYS A 573 -6.43 -20.15 -25.60
C CYS A 573 -7.00 -18.80 -26.07
N ASP A 574 -6.96 -18.54 -27.37
CA ASP A 574 -7.42 -17.32 -28.05
C ASP A 574 -8.75 -17.50 -28.79
N GLY A 575 -9.39 -18.67 -28.69
CA GLY A 575 -10.71 -18.94 -29.29
C GLY A 575 -10.86 -20.40 -29.75
N GLY A 576 -12.04 -20.98 -29.54
CA GLY A 576 -12.33 -22.37 -29.89
C GLY A 576 -12.38 -22.63 -31.41
N TRP A 577 -12.13 -23.88 -31.81
CA TRP A 577 -12.24 -24.32 -33.20
C TRP A 577 -13.67 -24.24 -33.74
N SER A 578 -13.80 -24.03 -35.05
CA SER A 578 -15.10 -24.08 -35.72
C SER A 578 -15.69 -25.50 -35.65
N PRO A 579 -17.04 -25.65 -35.72
CA PRO A 579 -17.69 -26.95 -35.73
C PRO A 579 -17.17 -27.90 -36.81
N GLU A 580 -16.79 -27.37 -37.97
CA GLU A 580 -16.27 -28.13 -39.10
C GLU A 580 -14.87 -28.71 -38.81
N TRP A 581 -13.99 -27.92 -38.18
CA TRP A 581 -12.65 -28.37 -37.79
C TRP A 581 -12.72 -29.45 -36.70
N LEU A 582 -13.63 -29.26 -35.73
CA LEU A 582 -13.91 -30.25 -34.70
C LEU A 582 -14.42 -31.57 -35.29
N ALA A 583 -15.29 -31.51 -36.29
CA ALA A 583 -15.80 -32.69 -36.97
C ALA A 583 -14.69 -33.47 -37.69
N VAL A 584 -13.75 -32.77 -38.34
CA VAL A 584 -12.61 -33.38 -39.02
C VAL A 584 -11.65 -34.07 -38.02
N PHE A 585 -11.34 -33.43 -36.89
CA PHE A 585 -10.49 -34.03 -35.86
C PHE A 585 -11.14 -35.22 -35.17
N ARG A 586 -12.44 -35.11 -34.85
CA ARG A 586 -13.22 -36.22 -34.29
C ARG A 586 -13.20 -37.41 -35.22
N ARG A 587 -13.48 -37.18 -36.52
CA ARG A 587 -13.44 -38.21 -37.55
C ARG A 587 -12.07 -38.88 -37.63
N TRP A 588 -10.98 -38.12 -37.67
CA TRP A 588 -9.62 -38.68 -37.66
C TRP A 588 -9.35 -39.54 -36.42
N SER A 589 -9.77 -39.08 -35.24
CA SER A 589 -9.60 -39.82 -33.98
C SER A 589 -10.39 -41.12 -33.94
N GLU A 590 -11.57 -41.16 -34.58
CA GLU A 590 -12.47 -42.31 -34.64
C GLU A 590 -12.09 -43.31 -35.75
N THR A 591 -11.54 -42.85 -36.88
CA THR A 591 -11.16 -43.71 -38.03
C THR A 591 -9.77 -44.34 -37.90
N GLY A 592 -9.30 -44.57 -36.68
CA GLY A 592 -8.02 -45.24 -36.43
C GLY A 592 -6.78 -44.36 -36.57
N LYS A 593 -6.93 -43.02 -36.61
CA LYS A 593 -5.84 -42.02 -36.59
C LYS A 593 -4.78 -42.25 -37.67
N PRO A 594 -5.14 -42.29 -38.96
CA PRO A 594 -4.16 -42.49 -40.03
C PRO A 594 -3.18 -41.31 -40.13
N GLN A 595 -1.91 -41.61 -40.39
CA GLN A 595 -0.83 -40.64 -40.46
C GLN A 595 -0.95 -39.70 -41.67
#